data_AF-A0A5N4A0R7-F1
#
_entry.id   AF-A0A5N4A0R7-F1
#
_cell.length_a   1.000
_cell.length_b   1.000
_cell.length_c   1.000
_cell.angle_alpha   90.00
_cell.angle_beta   90.00
_cell.angle_gamma   90.00
#
_symmetry.space_group_name_H-M   'P 1'
#
loop_
_entity.id
_entity.type
_entity.pdbx_description
1 polymer ?
#
loop_
_entity_poly.entity_id
_entity_poly.type
_entity_poly.pdbx_seq_one_letter_code
_entity_poly.pdbx_strand_id
1 'polypeptide(L)' 'MEFLGVEFSASCGGGLAIINRNWLTPRKKNAFWPPYKTQSVYEKALKTGETPNEANWKIYPVSRCFFET' A
#
# COMPACT_ATOMS: atom_id res chain seq x y z
N MET A 1 -6.99 1.63 -13.36
CA MET A 1 -5.93 1.52 -12.34
C MET A 1 -6.19 2.63 -11.35
N GLU A 2 -6.43 2.31 -10.08
CA GLU A 2 -6.67 3.32 -9.05
C GLU A 2 -5.48 3.28 -8.08
N PHE A 3 -4.60 4.28 -8.21
CA PHE A 3 -3.53 4.52 -7.25
C PHE A 3 -4.09 5.35 -6.10
N LEU A 4 -3.61 5.09 -4.89
CA LEU A 4 -4.04 5.81 -3.70
C LEU A 4 -2.82 6.26 -2.91
N GLY A 5 -2.81 7.54 -2.52
CA GLY A 5 -1.90 8.01 -1.50
C GLY A 5 -2.38 7.51 -0.14
N VAL A 6 -1.50 6.91 0.64
CA VAL A 6 -1.79 6.51 2.02
C VAL A 6 -0.74 7.08 2.96
N GLU A 7 -1.21 7.56 4.10
CA GLU A 7 -0.38 7.91 5.25
C GLU A 7 -0.47 6.77 6.26
N PHE A 8 0.66 6.15 6.55
CA PHE A 8 0.75 5.14 7.58
C PHE A 8 0.69 5.77 8.97
N SER A 9 0.20 5.00 9.93
CA SER A 9 0.13 5.46 11.31
C SER A 9 1.51 5.84 11.85
N ALA A 10 1.56 6.88 12.70
CA ALA A 10 2.78 7.33 13.37
C ALA A 10 3.45 6.20 14.18
N SER A 11 2.65 5.25 14.69
CA SER A 11 3.14 4.05 15.39
C SER A 11 4.02 3.14 14.52
N CYS A 12 3.96 3.29 13.19
CA CYS A 12 4.76 2.54 12.22
C CYS A 12 5.76 3.42 11.46
N GLY A 13 6.02 4.65 11.93
CA GLY A 13 6.97 5.58 11.32
C GLY A 13 6.35 6.71 10.51
N GLY A 14 5.02 6.79 10.40
CA GLY A 14 4.33 7.99 9.88
C GLY A 14 4.60 8.33 8.41
N GLY A 15 4.98 7.36 7.59
CA GLY A 15 5.35 7.58 6.19
C GLY A 15 4.15 7.75 5.26
N LEU A 16 4.34 8.54 4.20
CA LEU A 16 3.43 8.65 3.06
C LEU A 16 3.91 7.73 1.93
N ALA A 17 2.98 7.02 1.29
CA ALA A 17 3.28 6.17 0.14
C ALA A 17 2.12 6.12 -0.86
N ILE A 18 2.43 5.81 -2.12
CA ILE A 18 1.43 5.56 -3.16
C ILE A 18 1.30 4.06 -3.34
N ILE A 19 0.12 3.50 -3.06
CA ILE A 19 -0.18 2.07 -3.21
C ILE A 19 -1.28 1.84 -4.25
N ASN A 20 -1.47 0.60 -4.67
CA ASN A 20 -2.61 0.23 -5.49
C ASN A 20 -3.84 0.05 -4.58
N ARG A 21 -5.03 0.44 -5.07
CA ARG A 21 -6.29 0.28 -4.33
C ARG A 21 -6.54 -1.16 -3.88
N ASN A 22 -6.11 -2.15 -4.64
CA ASN A 22 -6.28 -3.56 -4.27
C ASN A 22 -5.38 -4.00 -3.09
N TRP A 23 -4.40 -3.18 -2.70
CA TRP A 23 -3.55 -3.43 -1.53
C TRP A 23 -4.18 -2.93 -0.24
N LEU A 24 -5.29 -2.18 -0.30
CA LEU A 24 -6.05 -1.83 0.89
C LEU A 24 -6.91 -2.99 1.34
N THR A 25 -6.97 -3.19 2.65
CA THR A 25 -7.97 -4.06 3.25
C THR A 25 -9.39 -3.52 2.98
N PRO A 26 -10.43 -4.36 2.96
CA PRO A 26 -11.81 -3.93 2.67
C PRO A 26 -12.32 -2.79 3.57
N ARG A 27 -11.82 -2.72 4.81
CA ARG A 27 -12.19 -1.67 5.78
C ARG A 27 -11.35 -0.39 5.64
N LYS A 28 -10.38 -0.35 4.71
CA LYS A 28 -9.44 0.77 4.48
C LYS A 28 -8.68 1.26 5.73
N LYS A 29 -8.56 0.39 6.74
CA LYS A 29 -7.83 0.68 7.99
C LYS A 29 -6.37 0.25 7.92
N ASN A 30 -6.07 -0.73 7.06
CA ASN A 30 -4.73 -1.24 6.87
C ASN A 30 -4.44 -1.41 5.38
N ALA A 31 -3.17 -1.34 5.01
CA ALA A 31 -2.67 -1.66 3.68
C ALA A 31 -1.64 -2.78 3.76
N PHE A 32 -1.66 -3.65 2.76
CA PHE A 32 -0.60 -4.61 2.52
C PHE A 32 0.58 -3.92 1.85
N TRP A 33 1.76 -4.10 2.43
CA TRP A 33 3.01 -3.53 1.95
C TRP A 33 3.92 -4.64 1.43
N PRO A 34 4.37 -4.55 0.17
CA PRO A 34 5.24 -5.56 -0.40
C PRO A 34 6.66 -5.49 0.18
N PRO A 35 7.39 -6.62 0.25
CA PRO A 35 8.78 -6.64 0.71
C PRO A 35 9.80 -6.22 -0.38
N TYR A 36 9.37 -5.48 -1.40
CA TYR A 36 10.22 -5.07 -2.51
C TYR A 36 11.15 -3.93 -2.09
N LYS A 37 12.45 -4.17 -2.24
CA LYS A 37 13.50 -3.17 -1.94
C LYS A 37 13.86 -2.30 -3.15
N THR A 38 13.54 -2.76 -4.35
CA THR A 38 13.89 -2.08 -5.61
C THR A 38 12.67 -1.34 -6.16
N GLN A 39 12.84 -0.05 -6.48
CA GLN A 39 11.76 0.79 -6.97
C GLN A 39 11.12 0.26 -8.26
N SER A 40 11.90 -0.24 -9.22
CA SER A 40 11.36 -0.76 -10.48
C SER A 40 10.43 -1.97 -10.28
N VAL A 41 10.71 -2.83 -9.28
CA VAL A 41 9.86 -3.98 -8.95
C VAL A 41 8.58 -3.50 -8.28
N TYR A 42 8.71 -2.55 -7.35
CA TYR A 42 7.57 -1.90 -6.70
C TYR A 42 6.64 -1.24 -7.71
N GLU A 43 7.17 -0.42 -8.62
CA GLU A 43 6.39 0.26 -9.66
C GLU A 43 5.71 -0.72 -10.60
N LYS A 44 6.38 -1.82 -10.95
CA LYS A 44 5.78 -2.88 -11.77
C LYS A 44 4.58 -3.50 -11.04
N ALA A 45 4.76 -3.94 -9.80
CA ALA A 45 3.69 -4.50 -8.97
C ALA A 45 2.53 -3.53 -8.77
N LEU A 46 2.85 -2.25 -8.54
CA LEU A 46 1.89 -1.16 -8.38
C LEU A 46 1.04 -0.98 -9.65
N LYS A 47 1.69 -0.92 -10.82
CA LYS A 47 1.03 -0.76 -12.13
C LYS A 47 0.21 -1.99 -12.51
N THR A 48 0.72 -3.20 -12.25
CA THR A 48 -0.02 -4.44 -12.57
C THR A 48 -1.15 -4.72 -11.59
N GLY A 49 -1.20 -4.04 -10.45
CA GLY A 49 -2.15 -4.36 -9.38
C GLY A 49 -1.92 -5.78 -8.88
N GLU A 50 -0.68 -6.08 -8.49
CA GLU A 50 -0.36 -7.39 -7.92
C GLU A 50 -1.26 -7.69 -6.72
N THR A 51 -1.78 -8.91 -6.62
CA THR A 51 -2.61 -9.31 -5.48
C THR A 51 -1.72 -9.47 -4.24
N PRO A 52 -2.09 -8.86 -3.10
CA PRO A 52 -1.33 -9.02 -1.86
C PRO A 52 -1.17 -10.49 -1.47
N ASN A 53 0.05 -10.91 -1.19
CA ASN A 53 0.32 -12.24 -0.67
C ASN A 53 0.47 -12.17 0.86
N GLU A 54 -0.53 -12.69 1.58
CA GLU A 54 -0.60 -12.62 3.05
C GLU A 54 0.60 -13.27 3.77
N ALA A 55 1.32 -14.19 3.12
CA ALA A 55 2.48 -14.84 3.70
C ALA A 55 3.76 -13.97 3.63
N ASN A 56 3.86 -13.08 2.64
CA ASN A 56 5.09 -12.34 2.36
C ASN A 56 4.94 -10.82 2.53
N TRP A 57 3.71 -10.31 2.38
CA TRP A 57 3.41 -8.89 2.49
C TRP A 57 3.05 -8.56 3.93
N LYS A 58 3.59 -7.44 4.43
CA LYS A 58 3.32 -6.99 5.79
C LYS A 58 2.13 -6.04 5.79
N ILE A 59 1.27 -6.17 6.80
CA ILE A 59 0.12 -5.29 6.97
C ILE A 59 0.55 -4.10 7.84
N TYR A 60 0.30 -2.89 7.35
CA TYR A 60 0.53 -1.66 8.11
C TYR A 60 -0.78 -0.90 8.31
N PRO A 61 -1.02 -0.36 9.52
CA PRO A 61 -2.17 0.50 9.79
C PRO A 61 -2.03 1.83 9.04
N VAL A 62 -3.10 2.22 8.37
CA VAL A 62 -3.23 3.47 7.62
C VAL A 62 -4.02 4.46 8.46
N SER A 63 -3.45 5.65 8.67
CA SER A 63 -4.12 6.77 9.33
C SER A 63 -5.05 7.52 8.38
N ARG A 64 -4.59 7.76 7.15
CA ARG A 64 -5.33 8.56 6.17
C ARG A 64 -5.15 7.99 4.76
N CYS A 65 -6.24 7.97 4.01
CA CYS A 65 -6.22 7.68 2.57
C CYS A 65 -6.49 8.98 1.82
N PHE A 66 -5.63 9.31 0.87
CA PHE A 66 -5.80 10.38 -0.09
C PHE A 66 -6.32 9.75 -1.37
N PHE A 67 -7.57 10.05 -1.72
CA PHE A 67 -8.17 9.60 -2.95
C PHE A 67 -7.78 10.58 -4.06
N GLU A 68 -7.17 10.07 -5.12
CA GLU A 68 -7.07 10.79 -6.39
C GLU A 68 -8.08 10.16 -7.35
N THR A 69 -8.73 11.04 -8.11
CA THR A 69 -9.98 10.92 -8.89
C THR A 69 -10.14 9.66 -9.74
#